data_AF-A0A833GE48-F1
#
_entry.id   AF-A0A833GE48-F1
#
_cell.length_a   1.000
_cell.length_b   1.000
_cell.length_c   1.000
_cell.angle_alpha   90.00
_cell.angle_beta   90.00
_cell.angle_gamma   90.00
#
_symmetry.space_group_name_H-M   'P 1'
#
loop_
_entity.id
_entity.type
_entity.pdbx_description
1 polymer ?
#
loop_
_entity_poly.entity_id
_entity_poly.type
_entity_poly.pdbx_seq_one_letter_code
_entity_poly.pdbx_strand_id
1 'polypeptide(L)'
;MGPIGFWREIAALAAAIGVFAVIHPAGAQTPSSRIDEALQNITALVRPSRVGYATVWDGNKYVQCRRLSDRALRCEAAGATMQPSLTRILVPERQNRLATLGWTLDPSFGNYVQIFPPGMATASVADHILRTLIEVYDAQAPELELQTAWVVDIPCPPRNGPGQNLAGMVNDAPKMRATALRSCLYKPEPQPARIAASAQMLIEVYGTTVAAEIQRLRVNSDRKVYVVFSAGIGYIQCMPQTSPPTFYCEAQSAESWPALAAVLTPERVAKLRDAGYTEPGRAPNYSKSYPLGKFTDAAVASEILTLLYDVYGYAGAVELKISTE
;
A
#
# COMPACT_ATOMS: atom_id res chain seq x y z
N MET A 1 40.37 73.12 61.76
CA MET A 1 40.24 73.48 60.34
C MET A 1 41.26 72.67 59.56
N GLY A 2 40.86 71.97 58.50
CA GLY A 2 41.72 71.16 57.64
C GLY A 2 41.41 69.66 57.69
N PRO A 3 41.47 68.93 56.56
CA PRO A 3 40.34 68.15 56.06
C PRO A 3 40.48 66.62 56.19
N ILE A 4 39.32 65.96 56.26
CA ILE A 4 39.12 64.51 56.35
C ILE A 4 39.08 63.92 54.94
N GLY A 5 39.82 62.82 54.76
CA GLY A 5 40.08 62.18 53.49
C GLY A 5 39.12 61.07 53.04
N PHE A 6 39.40 60.68 51.79
CA PHE A 6 39.30 59.36 51.17
C PHE A 6 38.00 58.57 51.30
N TRP A 7 37.21 58.65 50.21
CA TRP A 7 36.13 57.71 49.89
C TRP A 7 36.67 56.37 49.39
N ARG A 8 35.91 55.34 49.77
CA ARG A 8 36.12 53.90 49.53
C ARG A 8 35.96 53.54 48.05
N GLU A 9 36.89 52.76 47.52
CA GLU A 9 36.65 51.86 46.38
C GLU A 9 36.64 50.41 46.88
N ILE A 10 35.51 49.73 46.69
CA ILE A 10 35.37 48.28 46.77
C ILE A 10 34.86 47.85 45.40
N ALA A 11 35.67 47.12 44.63
CA ALA A 11 35.19 46.30 43.53
C ALA A 11 35.99 44.99 43.51
N ALA A 12 35.23 43.90 43.62
CA ALA A 12 35.71 42.54 43.87
C ALA A 12 36.43 41.93 42.66
N LEU A 13 37.48 41.15 42.95
CA LEU A 13 38.06 40.17 42.04
C LEU A 13 37.01 39.07 41.77
N ALA A 14 36.56 38.96 40.52
CA ALA A 14 35.90 37.76 40.02
C ALA A 14 36.92 36.94 39.22
N ALA A 15 37.31 35.79 39.76
CA ALA A 15 38.12 34.80 39.08
C ALA A 15 37.31 34.18 37.93
N ALA A 16 37.71 34.45 36.69
CA ALA A 16 37.15 33.79 35.51
C ALA A 16 37.72 32.36 35.42
N ILE A 17 36.92 31.39 35.86
CA ILE A 17 37.12 29.97 35.55
C ILE A 17 36.78 29.80 34.06
N GLY A 18 37.80 29.66 33.23
CA GLY A 18 37.66 29.32 31.83
C GLY A 18 37.13 27.90 31.66
N VAL A 19 35.81 27.75 31.58
CA VAL A 19 35.18 26.53 31.08
C VAL A 19 35.38 26.52 29.56
N PHE A 20 36.41 25.82 29.10
CA PHE A 20 36.47 25.37 27.71
C PHE A 20 35.32 24.37 27.51
N ALA A 21 34.18 24.88 27.06
CA ALA A 21 33.16 24.03 26.46
C ALA A 21 33.80 23.40 25.21
N VAL A 22 34.13 22.12 25.29
CA VAL A 22 34.48 21.33 24.11
C VAL A 22 33.21 21.19 23.30
N ILE A 23 32.95 22.17 22.43
CA ILE A 23 31.96 22.08 21.37
C ILE A 23 32.46 20.96 20.46
N HIS A 24 31.94 19.74 20.70
CA HIS A 24 32.08 18.68 19.72
C HIS A 24 31.31 19.17 18.49
N PRO A 25 31.94 19.29 17.31
CA PRO A 25 31.17 19.51 16.11
C PRO A 25 30.18 18.34 16.01
N ALA A 26 28.88 18.65 16.03
CA ALA A 26 27.87 17.67 15.66
C ALA A 26 28.25 17.20 14.25
N GLY A 27 28.83 16.00 14.15
CA GLY A 27 29.29 15.46 12.89
C GLY A 27 28.11 15.44 11.92
N ALA A 28 28.25 16.11 10.78
CA ALA A 28 27.23 16.09 9.74
C ALA A 28 26.93 14.61 9.39
N GLN A 29 25.68 14.19 9.55
CA GLN A 29 25.27 12.83 9.21
C GLN A 29 25.61 12.54 7.74
N THR A 30 26.21 11.38 7.47
CA THR A 30 26.48 10.94 6.10
C THR A 30 25.18 10.65 5.35
N PRO A 31 25.14 10.74 4.01
CA PRO A 31 23.97 10.32 3.24
C PRO A 31 23.55 8.87 3.52
N SER A 32 24.50 7.94 3.65
CA SER A 32 24.19 6.54 3.96
C SER A 32 23.53 6.39 5.35
N SER A 33 24.05 7.06 6.39
CA SER A 33 23.45 6.99 7.73
C SER A 33 22.03 7.57 7.78
N ARG A 34 21.76 8.64 7.02
CA ARG A 34 20.39 9.19 6.91
C ARG A 34 19.43 8.20 6.25
N ILE A 35 19.86 7.53 5.18
CA ILE A 35 19.06 6.52 4.48
C ILE A 35 18.81 5.33 5.41
N ASP A 36 19.83 4.86 6.13
CA ASP A 36 19.70 3.79 7.13
C ASP A 36 18.66 4.13 8.20
N GLU A 37 18.73 5.33 8.79
CA GLU A 37 17.75 5.80 9.78
C GLU A 37 16.30 5.79 9.24
N ALA A 38 16.08 6.18 7.98
CA ALA A 38 14.76 6.10 7.36
C ALA A 38 14.29 4.66 7.13
N LEU A 39 15.19 3.76 6.73
CA LEU A 39 14.88 2.34 6.60
C LEU A 39 14.58 1.70 7.96
N GLN A 40 15.32 2.04 9.00
CA GLN A 40 15.04 1.63 10.38
C GLN A 40 13.66 2.14 10.82
N ASN A 41 13.30 3.38 10.47
CA ASN A 41 12.00 3.94 10.82
C ASN A 41 10.83 3.14 10.21
N ILE A 42 10.86 2.89 8.90
CA ILE A 42 9.79 2.15 8.21
C ILE A 42 9.75 0.67 8.56
N THR A 43 10.85 0.12 9.08
CA THR A 43 10.90 -1.27 9.54
C THR A 43 10.47 -1.38 11.01
N ALA A 44 10.86 -0.46 11.89
CA ALA A 44 10.52 -0.53 13.31
C ALA A 44 9.08 -0.13 13.64
N LEU A 45 8.51 0.85 12.91
CA LEU A 45 7.20 1.39 13.22
C LEU A 45 6.07 0.64 12.50
N VAL A 46 5.20 0.01 13.29
CA VAL A 46 3.97 -0.64 12.79
C VAL A 46 2.80 0.32 12.96
N ARG A 47 2.02 0.53 11.89
CA ARG A 47 0.78 1.31 11.92
C ARG A 47 -0.37 0.49 11.35
N PRO A 48 -1.52 0.39 12.03
CA PRO A 48 -2.67 -0.33 11.51
C PRO A 48 -3.07 0.15 10.11
N SER A 49 -3.28 -0.81 9.19
CA SER A 49 -3.73 -0.58 7.81
C SER A 49 -2.82 0.34 6.97
N ARG A 50 -1.56 0.49 7.36
CA ARG A 50 -0.60 1.39 6.73
C ARG A 50 0.76 0.70 6.59
N VAL A 51 1.43 0.94 5.47
CA VAL A 51 2.80 0.49 5.21
C VAL A 51 3.73 1.71 5.10
N GLY A 52 4.90 1.59 5.75
CA GLY A 52 5.94 2.63 5.70
C GLY A 52 6.74 2.56 4.40
N TYR A 53 6.95 3.72 3.79
CA TYR A 53 7.80 3.94 2.63
C TYR A 53 8.92 4.90 2.97
N ALA A 54 10.16 4.57 2.60
CA ALA A 54 11.31 5.46 2.66
C ALA A 54 11.71 5.79 1.22
N THR A 55 11.75 7.08 0.88
CA THR A 55 12.08 7.56 -0.47
C THR A 55 13.31 8.44 -0.39
N VAL A 56 14.30 8.14 -1.21
CA VAL A 56 15.52 8.92 -1.40
C VAL A 56 15.55 9.42 -2.84
N TRP A 57 15.79 10.71 -3.08
CA TRP A 57 15.79 11.25 -4.44
C TRP A 57 16.76 12.41 -4.65
N ASP A 58 17.14 12.62 -5.92
CA ASP A 58 17.79 13.81 -6.47
C ASP A 58 16.96 14.24 -7.68
N GLY A 59 16.22 15.34 -7.53
CA GLY A 59 15.29 15.85 -8.54
C GLY A 59 14.26 14.81 -8.96
N ASN A 60 14.45 14.20 -10.13
CA ASN A 60 13.57 13.16 -10.69
C ASN A 60 14.08 11.73 -10.52
N LYS A 61 15.31 11.54 -10.04
CA LYS A 61 15.96 10.23 -9.82
C LYS A 61 15.61 9.78 -8.41
N TYR A 62 15.04 8.59 -8.23
CA TYR A 62 14.67 8.12 -6.89
C TYR A 62 14.86 6.62 -6.70
N VAL A 63 14.95 6.25 -5.42
CA VAL A 63 14.73 4.90 -4.92
C VAL A 63 13.75 4.98 -3.76
N GLN A 64 12.71 4.14 -3.81
CA GLN A 64 11.69 4.05 -2.77
C GLN A 64 11.59 2.62 -2.24
N CYS A 65 11.65 2.45 -0.93
CA CYS A 65 11.62 1.16 -0.26
C CYS A 65 10.42 1.03 0.67
N ARG A 66 9.88 -0.18 0.79
CA ARG A 66 8.87 -0.57 1.78
C ARG A 66 9.21 -1.91 2.40
N ARG A 67 8.74 -2.14 3.63
CA ARG A 67 8.77 -3.45 4.26
C ARG A 67 7.59 -4.31 3.79
N LEU A 68 7.86 -5.58 3.48
CA LEU A 68 6.87 -6.60 3.16
C LEU A 68 6.46 -7.37 4.44
N SER A 69 5.36 -8.14 4.35
CA SER A 69 4.81 -8.93 5.46
C SER A 69 5.78 -9.98 6.00
N ASP A 70 6.59 -10.59 5.12
CA ASP A 70 7.66 -11.54 5.44
C ASP A 70 8.93 -10.88 6.02
N ARG A 71 8.89 -9.56 6.25
CA ARG A 71 10.01 -8.71 6.72
C ARG A 71 11.10 -8.45 5.68
N ALA A 72 10.93 -8.86 4.42
CA ALA A 72 11.80 -8.42 3.35
C ALA A 72 11.62 -6.91 3.09
N LEU A 73 12.62 -6.28 2.47
CA LEU A 73 12.51 -4.91 1.95
C LEU A 73 12.36 -4.97 0.44
N ARG A 74 11.26 -4.45 -0.09
CA ARG A 74 11.09 -4.23 -1.52
C ARG A 74 11.44 -2.79 -1.82
N CYS A 75 12.43 -2.58 -2.67
CA CYS A 75 12.82 -1.27 -3.18
C CYS A 75 12.52 -1.16 -4.67
N GLU A 76 12.23 0.06 -5.10
CA GLU A 76 11.91 0.41 -6.48
C GLU A 76 12.69 1.67 -6.87
N ALA A 77 13.52 1.56 -7.91
CA ALA A 77 14.28 2.63 -8.50
C ALA A 77 13.58 3.18 -9.77
N ALA A 78 13.76 4.47 -10.02
CA ALA A 78 13.05 5.21 -11.06
C ALA A 78 13.26 4.65 -12.48
N GLY A 79 12.20 4.66 -13.29
CA GLY A 79 12.17 4.11 -14.64
C GLY A 79 11.96 5.14 -15.74
N ALA A 80 12.45 4.87 -16.96
CA ALA A 80 12.24 5.76 -18.10
C ALA A 80 10.82 5.72 -18.68
N THR A 81 10.07 4.63 -18.49
CA THR A 81 8.74 4.43 -19.12
C THR A 81 7.75 5.53 -18.73
N MET A 82 7.61 5.82 -17.44
CA MET A 82 6.71 6.89 -16.97
C MET A 82 7.41 8.23 -16.77
N GLN A 83 8.74 8.24 -16.88
CA GLN A 83 9.56 9.42 -16.68
C GLN A 83 10.53 9.59 -17.86
N PRO A 84 10.05 10.08 -19.03
CA PRO A 84 10.86 10.15 -20.25
C PRO A 84 12.15 10.97 -20.10
N SER A 85 12.20 11.90 -19.14
CA SER A 85 13.40 12.66 -18.78
C SER A 85 14.57 11.75 -18.36
N LEU A 86 14.29 10.56 -17.81
CA LEU A 86 15.31 9.59 -17.45
C LEU A 86 15.88 8.83 -18.65
N THR A 87 15.32 8.93 -19.86
CA THR A 87 15.85 8.22 -21.05
C THR A 87 17.30 8.59 -21.37
N ARG A 88 17.68 9.84 -21.11
CA ARG A 88 19.06 10.31 -21.31
C ARG A 88 20.03 9.85 -20.22
N ILE A 89 19.49 9.50 -19.04
CA ILE A 89 20.24 9.01 -17.89
C ILE A 89 20.36 7.49 -17.99
N LEU A 90 19.25 6.78 -18.17
CA LEU A 90 19.17 5.32 -18.25
C LEU A 90 19.53 4.82 -19.66
N VAL A 91 20.71 5.19 -20.14
CA VAL A 91 21.32 4.61 -21.36
C VAL A 91 21.66 3.13 -21.13
N PRO A 92 21.86 2.31 -22.19
CA PRO A 92 22.05 0.86 -22.07
C PRO A 92 23.13 0.45 -21.06
N GLU A 93 24.22 1.20 -20.96
CA GLU A 93 25.28 0.97 -19.97
C GLU A 93 24.76 1.06 -18.52
N ARG A 94 23.99 2.10 -18.19
CA ARG A 94 23.42 2.31 -16.86
C ARG A 94 22.28 1.32 -16.55
N GLN A 95 21.54 0.89 -17.58
CA GLN A 95 20.57 -0.20 -17.43
C GLN A 95 21.26 -1.53 -17.10
N ASN A 96 22.39 -1.83 -17.76
CA ASN A 96 23.21 -3.01 -17.43
C ASN A 96 23.81 -2.91 -16.02
N ARG A 97 24.19 -1.70 -15.58
CA ARG A 97 24.62 -1.47 -14.19
C ARG A 97 23.50 -1.76 -13.19
N LEU A 98 22.26 -1.33 -13.45
CA LEU A 98 21.10 -1.68 -12.62
C LEU A 98 20.93 -3.20 -12.52
N ALA A 99 20.96 -3.91 -13.66
CA ALA A 99 20.87 -5.36 -13.68
C ALA A 99 21.99 -6.04 -12.89
N THR A 100 23.23 -5.55 -13.02
CA THR A 100 24.40 -6.04 -12.26
C THR A 100 24.26 -5.82 -10.75
N LEU A 101 23.60 -4.72 -10.36
CA LEU A 101 23.27 -4.42 -8.97
C LEU A 101 22.10 -5.25 -8.44
N GLY A 102 21.47 -6.10 -9.26
CA GLY A 102 20.36 -6.98 -8.85
C GLY A 102 18.98 -6.36 -9.03
N TRP A 103 18.87 -5.22 -9.72
CA TRP A 103 17.60 -4.62 -10.04
C TRP A 103 16.96 -5.26 -11.28
N THR A 104 15.66 -5.49 -11.25
CA THR A 104 14.89 -6.09 -12.34
C THR A 104 13.80 -5.13 -12.83
N LEU A 105 13.68 -4.92 -14.13
CA LEU A 105 12.64 -4.07 -14.69
C LEU A 105 11.23 -4.63 -14.41
N ASP A 106 10.37 -3.83 -13.79
CA ASP A 106 8.92 -4.06 -13.68
C ASP A 106 8.24 -3.47 -14.92
N PRO A 107 7.72 -4.29 -15.84
CA PRO A 107 7.11 -3.79 -17.07
C PRO A 107 5.79 -3.04 -16.85
N SER A 108 5.18 -3.11 -15.66
CA SER A 108 3.93 -2.40 -15.35
C SER A 108 4.11 -0.88 -15.32
N PHE A 109 5.28 -0.45 -14.86
CA PHE A 109 5.59 0.94 -14.55
C PHE A 109 6.91 1.40 -15.15
N GLY A 110 7.75 0.47 -15.59
CA GLY A 110 9.11 0.71 -16.03
C GLY A 110 10.10 0.99 -14.90
N ASN A 111 9.67 0.93 -13.65
CA ASN A 111 10.55 1.02 -12.50
C ASN A 111 11.43 -0.23 -12.40
N TYR A 112 12.57 -0.10 -11.75
CA TYR A 112 13.48 -1.21 -11.48
C TYR A 112 13.28 -1.68 -10.04
N VAL A 113 12.99 -2.96 -9.83
CA VAL A 113 12.63 -3.52 -8.53
C VAL A 113 13.73 -4.43 -8.01
N GLN A 114 14.01 -4.34 -6.72
CA GLN A 114 14.87 -5.26 -6.00
C GLN A 114 14.23 -5.63 -4.67
N ILE A 115 14.33 -6.91 -4.30
CA ILE A 115 13.87 -7.43 -3.01
C ILE A 115 15.11 -7.84 -2.20
N PHE A 116 15.26 -7.24 -1.03
CA PHE A 116 16.28 -7.58 -0.05
C PHE A 116 15.69 -8.57 0.97
N PRO A 117 16.40 -9.66 1.27
CA PRO A 117 15.86 -10.74 2.09
C PRO A 117 15.58 -10.28 3.53
N PRO A 118 14.65 -10.95 4.24
CA PRO A 118 14.40 -10.72 5.66
C PRO A 118 15.70 -10.82 6.48
N GLY A 119 15.89 -9.89 7.41
CA GLY A 119 17.04 -9.88 8.33
C GLY A 119 18.33 -9.27 7.76
N MET A 120 18.36 -8.85 6.50
CA MET A 120 19.45 -8.02 5.99
C MET A 120 19.50 -6.68 6.76
N ALA A 121 20.71 -6.27 7.15
CA ALA A 121 20.90 -5.01 7.87
C ALA A 121 20.48 -3.81 7.00
N THR A 122 19.74 -2.87 7.58
CA THR A 122 19.27 -1.66 6.89
C THR A 122 20.41 -0.79 6.39
N ALA A 123 21.56 -0.76 7.09
CA ALA A 123 22.77 -0.10 6.63
C ALA A 123 23.29 -0.67 5.29
N SER A 124 23.28 -1.98 5.11
CA SER A 124 23.68 -2.60 3.84
C SER A 124 22.72 -2.28 2.70
N VAL A 125 21.42 -2.19 3.01
CA VAL A 125 20.41 -1.75 2.03
C VAL A 125 20.61 -0.26 1.71
N ALA A 126 20.91 0.58 2.71
CA ALA A 126 21.19 2.00 2.54
C ALA A 126 22.39 2.25 1.63
N ASP A 127 23.50 1.52 1.83
CA ASP A 127 24.67 1.58 0.95
C ASP A 127 24.32 1.17 -0.49
N HIS A 128 23.46 0.15 -0.66
CA HIS A 128 23.01 -0.28 -1.98
C HIS A 128 22.14 0.77 -2.68
N ILE A 129 21.26 1.44 -1.94
CA ILE A 129 20.45 2.55 -2.44
C ILE A 129 21.34 3.71 -2.86
N LEU A 130 22.28 4.12 -2.00
CA LEU A 130 23.19 5.22 -2.28
C LEU A 130 24.06 4.92 -3.51
N ARG A 131 24.61 3.71 -3.60
CA ARG A 131 25.35 3.23 -4.76
C ARG A 131 24.51 3.28 -6.03
N THR A 132 23.25 2.87 -5.97
CA THR A 132 22.34 2.92 -7.12
C THR A 132 22.12 4.37 -7.57
N LEU A 133 21.85 5.29 -6.64
CA LEU A 133 21.65 6.71 -6.95
C LEU A 133 22.88 7.35 -7.58
N ILE A 134 24.07 7.09 -7.03
CA ILE A 134 25.32 7.69 -7.53
C ILE A 134 25.76 7.01 -8.84
N GLU A 135 25.92 5.69 -8.87
CA GLU A 135 26.53 5.01 -10.02
C GLU A 135 25.61 4.89 -11.24
N VAL A 136 24.30 4.80 -11.04
CA VAL A 136 23.33 4.66 -12.14
C VAL A 136 22.76 6.01 -12.52
N TYR A 137 22.28 6.77 -11.54
CA TYR A 137 21.55 8.00 -11.81
C TYR A 137 22.45 9.23 -11.80
N ASP A 138 23.73 9.09 -11.44
CA ASP A 138 24.66 10.22 -11.30
C ASP A 138 24.08 11.28 -10.37
N ALA A 139 23.52 10.82 -9.25
CA ALA A 139 22.96 11.67 -8.22
C ALA A 139 24.07 12.28 -7.37
N GLN A 140 23.92 13.54 -7.01
CA GLN A 140 24.86 14.22 -6.13
C GLN A 140 24.53 13.88 -4.68
N ALA A 141 25.40 13.11 -4.01
CA ALA A 141 25.16 12.63 -2.65
C ALA A 141 24.79 13.74 -1.64
N PRO A 142 25.38 14.95 -1.68
CA PRO A 142 24.99 16.06 -0.81
C PRO A 142 23.60 16.64 -1.09
N GLU A 143 23.07 16.46 -2.31
CA GLU A 143 21.78 16.99 -2.76
C GLU A 143 20.64 16.01 -2.54
N LEU A 144 20.92 14.81 -2.01
CA LEU A 144 19.91 13.80 -1.76
C LEU A 144 18.90 14.26 -0.70
N GLU A 145 17.65 14.29 -1.13
CA GLU A 145 16.49 14.47 -0.29
C GLU A 145 15.97 13.11 0.21
N LEU A 146 15.32 13.12 1.36
CA LEU A 146 14.87 11.91 2.05
C LEU A 146 13.53 12.17 2.74
N GLN A 147 12.59 11.25 2.59
CA GLN A 147 11.30 11.29 3.27
C GLN A 147 10.82 9.88 3.64
N THR A 148 10.16 9.76 4.79
CA THR A 148 9.31 8.62 5.13
C THR A 148 7.82 8.99 5.02
N ALA A 149 7.00 8.07 4.52
CA ALA A 149 5.54 8.23 4.41
C ALA A 149 4.82 6.93 4.82
N TRP A 150 3.59 7.06 5.33
CA TRP A 150 2.73 5.92 5.67
C TRP A 150 1.52 5.87 4.75
N VAL A 151 1.57 4.96 3.79
CA VAL A 151 0.57 4.79 2.75
C VAL A 151 -0.42 3.71 3.16
N VAL A 152 -1.69 3.82 2.75
CA VAL A 152 -2.67 2.75 2.98
C VAL A 152 -2.14 1.42 2.43
N ASP A 153 -2.19 0.37 3.25
CA ASP A 153 -1.72 -0.96 2.85
C ASP A 153 -2.76 -1.63 1.93
N ILE A 154 -2.58 -1.42 0.62
CA ILE A 154 -3.40 -2.01 -0.43
C ILE A 154 -2.49 -2.62 -1.51
N PRO A 155 -2.91 -3.71 -2.18
CA PRO A 155 -2.07 -4.43 -3.15
C PRO A 155 -1.53 -3.59 -4.32
N CYS A 156 -2.34 -2.69 -4.90
CA CYS A 156 -1.87 -1.71 -5.90
C CYS A 156 -2.00 -0.29 -5.32
N PRO A 157 -0.99 0.21 -4.58
CA PRO A 157 -1.05 1.54 -4.01
C PRO A 157 -0.96 2.62 -5.12
N PRO A 158 -1.58 3.79 -4.91
CA PRO A 158 -1.55 4.87 -5.90
C PRO A 158 -0.12 5.35 -6.16
N ARG A 159 0.19 5.65 -7.41
CA ARG A 159 1.50 6.14 -7.86
C ARG A 159 1.41 7.44 -8.61
N ASN A 160 2.49 8.22 -8.59
CA ASN A 160 2.62 9.40 -9.42
C ASN A 160 2.49 9.00 -10.91
N GLY A 161 1.62 9.67 -11.66
CA GLY A 161 1.39 9.40 -13.07
C GLY A 161 2.44 9.98 -14.02
N PRO A 162 2.33 9.74 -15.34
CA PRO A 162 3.25 10.28 -16.33
C PRO A 162 3.23 11.81 -16.32
N GLY A 163 4.39 12.43 -16.48
CA GLY A 163 4.54 13.90 -16.46
C GLY A 163 4.56 14.54 -15.07
N GLN A 164 4.43 13.76 -14.00
CA GLN A 164 4.64 14.23 -12.63
C GLN A 164 6.09 14.06 -12.20
N ASN A 165 6.53 14.89 -11.24
CA ASN A 165 7.81 14.65 -10.57
C ASN A 165 7.78 13.30 -9.88
N LEU A 166 8.90 12.56 -9.95
CA LEU A 166 9.02 11.22 -9.38
C LEU A 166 7.94 10.24 -9.92
N ALA A 167 7.67 10.29 -11.22
CA ALA A 167 6.67 9.42 -11.84
C ALA A 167 6.94 7.95 -11.51
N GLY A 168 5.88 7.24 -11.10
CA GLY A 168 5.91 5.85 -10.65
C GLY A 168 6.17 5.62 -9.19
N MET A 169 6.60 6.63 -8.45
CA MET A 169 6.74 6.55 -7.00
C MET A 169 5.35 6.33 -6.37
N VAL A 170 5.27 5.48 -5.34
CA VAL A 170 4.05 5.33 -4.55
C VAL A 170 3.80 6.59 -3.72
N ASN A 171 2.59 7.13 -3.83
CA ASN A 171 2.18 8.36 -3.16
C ASN A 171 0.65 8.42 -3.02
N ASP A 172 0.14 8.38 -1.79
CA ASP A 172 -1.29 8.43 -1.49
C ASP A 172 -1.79 9.80 -1.01
N ALA A 173 -0.97 10.85 -1.17
CA ALA A 173 -1.35 12.20 -0.79
C ALA A 173 -2.69 12.59 -1.45
N PRO A 174 -3.64 13.20 -0.70
CA PRO A 174 -4.98 13.50 -1.22
C PRO A 174 -4.98 14.28 -2.54
N LYS A 175 -4.04 15.22 -2.69
CA LYS A 175 -3.85 16.03 -3.91
C LYS A 175 -3.48 15.23 -5.16
N MET A 176 -2.95 14.02 -4.99
CA MET A 176 -2.50 13.16 -6.10
C MET A 176 -3.59 12.20 -6.59
N ARG A 177 -4.70 12.05 -5.85
CA ARG A 177 -5.71 11.01 -6.13
C ARG A 177 -6.31 11.08 -7.53
N ALA A 178 -6.51 12.29 -8.07
CA ALA A 178 -7.13 12.50 -9.38
C ALA A 178 -6.22 12.07 -10.55
N THR A 179 -4.92 11.99 -10.32
CA THR A 179 -3.91 11.74 -11.36
C THR A 179 -3.01 10.55 -11.03
N ALA A 180 -3.33 9.83 -9.95
CA ALA A 180 -2.58 8.68 -9.51
C ALA A 180 -2.85 7.49 -10.44
N LEU A 181 -1.79 6.82 -10.85
CA LEU A 181 -1.91 5.53 -11.52
C LEU A 181 -2.13 4.42 -10.49
N ARG A 182 -3.07 3.53 -10.81
CA ARG A 182 -3.35 2.29 -10.07
C ARG A 182 -3.26 1.11 -11.01
N SER A 183 -2.06 0.79 -11.45
CA SER A 183 -1.75 -0.52 -12.04
C SER A 183 -0.87 -1.30 -11.05
N CYS A 184 -0.73 -2.60 -11.22
CA CYS A 184 0.42 -3.34 -10.72
C CYS A 184 0.43 -4.70 -11.41
N LEU A 185 1.60 -5.29 -11.61
CA LEU A 185 1.73 -6.72 -11.89
C LEU A 185 1.34 -7.46 -10.61
N TYR A 186 0.04 -7.53 -10.35
CA TYR A 186 -0.47 -8.49 -9.39
C TYR A 186 -0.23 -9.87 -9.98
N LYS A 187 0.89 -10.47 -9.61
CA LYS A 187 1.00 -11.93 -9.65
C LYS A 187 0.30 -12.40 -8.38
N PRO A 188 -0.88 -13.03 -8.46
CA PRO A 188 -1.43 -13.71 -7.30
C PRO A 188 -0.35 -14.63 -6.74
N GLU A 189 -0.22 -14.68 -5.41
CA GLU A 189 0.53 -15.77 -4.78
C GLU A 189 0.03 -17.09 -5.39
N PRO A 190 0.93 -18.06 -5.67
CA PRO A 190 0.51 -19.35 -6.19
C PRO A 190 -0.58 -19.88 -5.26
N GLN A 191 -1.80 -19.97 -5.80
CA GLN A 191 -2.95 -20.35 -5.01
C GLN A 191 -2.63 -21.69 -4.34
N PRO A 192 -2.86 -21.83 -3.02
CA PRO A 192 -2.91 -23.14 -2.40
C PRO A 192 -3.82 -24.07 -3.23
N ALA A 193 -3.59 -25.38 -3.16
CA ALA A 193 -4.36 -26.34 -3.94
C ALA A 193 -5.86 -26.04 -3.86
N ARG A 194 -6.52 -25.93 -5.03
CA ARG A 194 -7.97 -25.69 -5.11
C ARG A 194 -8.67 -26.76 -4.29
N ILE A 195 -9.42 -26.36 -3.28
CA ILE A 195 -10.19 -27.28 -2.43
C ILE A 195 -11.53 -27.61 -3.12
N ALA A 196 -12.09 -26.67 -3.88
CA ALA A 196 -13.35 -26.83 -4.59
C ALA A 196 -13.16 -26.85 -6.11
N ALA A 197 -13.68 -27.91 -6.75
CA ALA A 197 -13.75 -28.05 -8.21
C ALA A 197 -15.01 -27.41 -8.83
N SER A 198 -15.94 -26.94 -8.00
CA SER A 198 -17.19 -26.32 -8.43
C SER A 198 -17.75 -25.38 -7.36
N ALA A 199 -18.66 -24.48 -7.75
CA ALA A 199 -19.45 -23.70 -6.81
C ALA A 199 -20.24 -24.59 -5.84
N GLN A 200 -20.73 -25.74 -6.30
CA GLN A 200 -21.48 -26.68 -5.47
C GLN A 200 -20.66 -27.18 -4.27
N MET A 201 -19.37 -27.46 -4.46
CA MET A 201 -18.48 -27.84 -3.35
C MET A 201 -18.30 -26.69 -2.35
N LEU A 202 -18.25 -25.44 -2.79
CA LEU A 202 -18.24 -24.31 -1.85
C LEU A 202 -19.54 -24.17 -1.09
N ILE A 203 -20.68 -24.46 -1.73
CA ILE A 203 -22.00 -24.46 -1.09
C ILE A 203 -22.07 -25.56 -0.03
N GLU A 204 -21.52 -26.74 -0.28
CA GLU A 204 -21.44 -27.83 0.70
C GLU A 204 -20.57 -27.47 1.90
N VAL A 205 -19.46 -26.76 1.69
CA VAL A 205 -18.52 -26.39 2.77
C VAL A 205 -18.99 -25.17 3.56
N TYR A 206 -19.43 -24.10 2.89
CA TYR A 206 -19.70 -22.79 3.51
C TYR A 206 -21.17 -22.40 3.52
N GLY A 207 -22.05 -23.14 2.83
CA GLY A 207 -23.45 -22.75 2.63
C GLY A 207 -24.19 -22.50 3.93
N THR A 208 -24.01 -23.35 4.94
CA THR A 208 -24.63 -23.18 6.26
C THR A 208 -24.14 -21.92 6.97
N THR A 209 -22.82 -21.67 6.96
CA THR A 209 -22.23 -20.49 7.61
C THR A 209 -22.64 -19.20 6.93
N VAL A 210 -22.61 -19.15 5.60
CA VAL A 210 -23.05 -17.98 4.83
C VAL A 210 -24.54 -17.74 5.05
N ALA A 211 -25.38 -18.78 5.01
CA ALA A 211 -26.81 -18.66 5.27
C ALA A 211 -27.11 -18.11 6.68
N ALA A 212 -26.34 -18.53 7.69
CA ALA A 212 -26.47 -18.02 9.06
C ALA A 212 -26.16 -16.52 9.14
N GLU A 213 -25.16 -16.02 8.40
CA GLU A 213 -24.88 -14.59 8.32
C GLU A 213 -25.98 -13.81 7.60
N ILE A 214 -26.54 -14.36 6.51
CA ILE A 214 -27.71 -13.75 5.85
C ILE A 214 -28.88 -13.67 6.84
N GLN A 215 -29.14 -14.75 7.58
CA GLN A 215 -30.19 -14.80 8.59
C GLN A 215 -29.94 -13.77 9.70
N ARG A 216 -28.70 -13.63 10.19
CA ARG A 216 -28.30 -12.64 11.20
C ARG A 216 -28.66 -11.23 10.74
N LEU A 217 -28.37 -10.90 9.49
CA LEU A 217 -28.67 -9.58 8.93
C LEU A 217 -30.19 -9.35 8.80
N ARG A 218 -30.98 -10.37 8.46
CA ARG A 218 -32.46 -10.25 8.47
C ARG A 218 -33.02 -10.03 9.87
N VAL A 219 -32.52 -10.76 10.86
CA VAL A 219 -32.96 -10.62 12.26
C VAL A 219 -32.62 -9.23 12.81
N ASN A 220 -31.48 -8.67 12.39
CA ASN A 220 -31.01 -7.35 12.83
C ASN A 220 -31.32 -6.25 11.79
N SER A 221 -32.47 -6.35 11.10
CA SER A 221 -32.80 -5.48 9.97
C SER A 221 -32.89 -3.98 10.30
N ASP A 222 -33.11 -3.64 11.56
CA ASP A 222 -33.18 -2.29 12.11
C ASP A 222 -31.83 -1.73 12.56
N ARG A 223 -30.76 -2.53 12.52
CA ARG A 223 -29.41 -2.16 12.97
C ARG A 223 -28.49 -1.92 11.77
N LYS A 224 -27.48 -1.07 11.99
CA LYS A 224 -26.38 -0.83 11.04
C LYS A 224 -25.34 -1.93 11.16
N VAL A 225 -25.68 -3.11 10.65
CA VAL A 225 -24.83 -4.29 10.60
C VAL A 225 -24.56 -4.69 9.15
N TYR A 226 -23.45 -5.38 8.91
CA TYR A 226 -23.02 -5.87 7.62
C TYR A 226 -22.23 -7.19 7.74
N VAL A 227 -22.03 -7.85 6.61
CA VAL A 227 -21.10 -8.98 6.51
C VAL A 227 -20.32 -8.83 5.22
N VAL A 228 -19.05 -9.19 5.24
CA VAL A 228 -18.18 -9.23 4.07
C VAL A 228 -17.71 -10.67 3.87
N PHE A 229 -18.05 -11.24 2.72
CA PHE A 229 -17.54 -12.52 2.25
C PHE A 229 -16.39 -12.25 1.28
N SER A 230 -15.14 -12.45 1.73
CA SER A 230 -13.94 -12.08 0.97
C SER A 230 -13.26 -13.29 0.36
N ALA A 231 -13.09 -13.25 -0.97
CA ALA A 231 -12.32 -14.20 -1.77
C ALA A 231 -10.82 -13.86 -1.85
N GLY A 232 -10.33 -12.97 -0.98
CA GLY A 232 -8.97 -12.42 -1.03
C GLY A 232 -8.81 -11.29 -2.05
N ILE A 233 -9.10 -11.54 -3.33
CA ILE A 233 -8.96 -10.53 -4.40
C ILE A 233 -10.20 -9.65 -4.61
N GLY A 234 -11.37 -10.16 -4.23
CA GLY A 234 -12.64 -9.47 -4.32
C GLY A 234 -13.54 -9.85 -3.15
N TYR A 235 -14.70 -9.18 -3.03
CA TYR A 235 -15.66 -9.48 -1.98
C TYR A 235 -17.10 -9.29 -2.43
N ILE A 236 -18.01 -9.93 -1.70
CA ILE A 236 -19.42 -9.57 -1.65
C ILE A 236 -19.73 -9.11 -0.23
N GLN A 237 -20.21 -7.89 -0.09
CA GLN A 237 -20.62 -7.32 1.20
C GLN A 237 -22.13 -7.20 1.20
N CYS A 238 -22.78 -7.53 2.31
CA CYS A 238 -24.21 -7.36 2.44
C CYS A 238 -24.59 -6.65 3.74
N MET A 239 -25.70 -5.93 3.72
CA MET A 239 -26.26 -5.21 4.88
C MET A 239 -27.78 -5.10 4.77
N PRO A 240 -28.51 -4.91 5.88
CA PRO A 240 -29.94 -4.66 5.85
C PRO A 240 -30.25 -3.25 5.34
N GLN A 241 -31.42 -3.10 4.72
CA GLN A 241 -31.99 -1.82 4.32
C GLN A 241 -33.45 -1.77 4.78
N THR A 242 -33.85 -0.70 5.46
CA THR A 242 -35.13 -0.63 6.18
C THR A 242 -36.28 0.00 5.39
N SER A 243 -36.00 0.66 4.27
CA SER A 243 -37.02 1.35 3.46
C SER A 243 -36.70 1.26 1.96
N PRO A 244 -37.36 0.35 1.21
CA PRO A 244 -38.17 -0.77 1.70
C PRO A 244 -37.32 -1.83 2.43
N PRO A 245 -37.92 -2.67 3.32
CA PRO A 245 -37.24 -3.78 3.96
C PRO A 245 -36.64 -4.75 2.94
N THR A 246 -35.34 -4.65 2.76
CA THR A 246 -34.57 -5.46 1.83
C THR A 246 -33.23 -5.83 2.45
N PHE A 247 -32.59 -6.80 1.84
CA PHE A 247 -31.21 -7.16 2.11
C PHE A 247 -30.38 -6.69 0.92
N TYR A 248 -29.47 -5.75 1.12
CA TYR A 248 -28.67 -5.14 0.05
C TYR A 248 -27.29 -5.76 0.02
N CYS A 249 -26.83 -6.20 -1.15
CA CYS A 249 -25.47 -6.67 -1.36
C CYS A 249 -24.74 -5.88 -2.43
N GLU A 250 -23.45 -5.66 -2.19
CA GLU A 250 -22.50 -5.11 -3.15
C GLU A 250 -21.46 -6.16 -3.51
N ALA A 251 -21.23 -6.35 -4.80
CA ALA A 251 -20.12 -7.09 -5.33
C ALA A 251 -19.04 -6.10 -5.81
N GLN A 252 -17.81 -6.26 -5.29
CA GLN A 252 -16.73 -5.32 -5.56
C GLN A 252 -16.42 -5.23 -7.06
N SER A 253 -16.32 -4.02 -7.61
CA SER A 253 -16.05 -3.80 -9.03
C SER A 253 -14.60 -3.39 -9.31
N ALA A 254 -14.23 -3.36 -10.59
CA ALA A 254 -12.97 -2.78 -11.04
C ALA A 254 -12.92 -1.24 -10.87
N GLU A 255 -14.07 -0.55 -10.79
CA GLU A 255 -14.11 0.89 -10.52
C GLU A 255 -13.74 1.21 -9.07
N SER A 256 -14.18 0.38 -8.11
CA SER A 256 -13.80 0.54 -6.70
C SER A 256 -12.40 0.01 -6.42
N TRP A 257 -11.97 -1.02 -7.15
CA TRP A 257 -10.63 -1.58 -7.06
C TRP A 257 -10.09 -1.98 -8.45
N PRO A 258 -9.22 -1.17 -9.07
CA PRO A 258 -8.75 -1.42 -10.44
C PRO A 258 -8.01 -2.75 -10.67
N ALA A 259 -7.35 -3.33 -9.66
CA ALA A 259 -6.70 -4.64 -9.82
C ALA A 259 -7.70 -5.78 -10.11
N LEU A 260 -9.00 -5.59 -9.85
CA LEU A 260 -10.03 -6.55 -10.24
C LEU A 260 -10.25 -6.57 -11.76
N ALA A 261 -9.73 -5.62 -12.54
CA ALA A 261 -9.83 -5.66 -14.00
C ALA A 261 -9.21 -6.92 -14.62
N ALA A 262 -8.19 -7.52 -13.98
CA ALA A 262 -7.60 -8.78 -14.41
C ALA A 262 -8.46 -10.01 -14.05
N VAL A 263 -9.41 -9.87 -13.13
CA VAL A 263 -10.28 -10.94 -12.62
C VAL A 263 -11.68 -10.83 -13.22
N LEU A 264 -12.22 -9.63 -13.35
CA LEU A 264 -13.56 -9.30 -13.84
C LEU A 264 -13.55 -9.14 -15.36
N THR A 265 -13.33 -10.25 -16.06
CA THR A 265 -13.45 -10.27 -17.53
C THR A 265 -14.89 -10.00 -17.96
N PRO A 266 -15.16 -9.60 -19.22
CA PRO A 266 -16.52 -9.36 -19.71
C PRO A 266 -17.48 -10.53 -19.46
N GLU A 267 -16.99 -11.77 -19.56
CA GLU A 267 -17.77 -12.99 -19.32
C GLU A 267 -18.15 -13.14 -17.85
N ARG A 268 -17.23 -12.79 -16.93
CA ARG A 268 -17.48 -12.84 -15.49
C ARG A 268 -18.41 -11.72 -15.03
N VAL A 269 -18.28 -10.54 -15.61
CA VAL A 269 -19.23 -9.43 -15.38
C VAL A 269 -20.63 -9.79 -15.90
N ALA A 270 -20.73 -10.48 -17.04
CA ALA A 270 -22.02 -10.96 -17.53
C ALA A 270 -22.73 -11.86 -16.52
N LYS A 271 -22.00 -12.73 -15.81
CA LYS A 271 -22.58 -13.57 -14.73
C LYS A 271 -23.15 -12.76 -13.56
N LEU A 272 -22.53 -11.64 -13.18
CA LEU A 272 -23.09 -10.72 -12.18
C LEU A 272 -24.41 -10.11 -12.68
N ARG A 273 -24.44 -9.65 -13.93
CA ARG A 273 -25.65 -9.10 -14.55
C ARG A 273 -26.77 -10.13 -14.65
N ASP A 274 -26.45 -11.36 -15.04
CA ASP A 274 -27.41 -12.47 -15.14
C ASP A 274 -27.96 -12.85 -13.76
N ALA A 275 -27.16 -12.71 -12.71
CA ALA A 275 -27.60 -12.82 -11.33
C ALA A 275 -28.45 -11.61 -10.87
N GLY A 276 -28.61 -10.57 -11.68
CA GLY A 276 -29.44 -9.40 -11.38
C GLY A 276 -28.72 -8.30 -10.60
N TYR A 277 -27.38 -8.30 -10.57
CA TYR A 277 -26.62 -7.16 -10.07
C TYR A 277 -26.63 -6.02 -11.10
N THR A 278 -26.89 -4.82 -10.60
CA THR A 278 -26.83 -3.58 -11.38
C THR A 278 -25.38 -3.14 -11.51
N GLU A 279 -25.01 -2.62 -12.68
CA GLU A 279 -23.69 -2.06 -12.95
C GLU A 279 -23.33 -0.92 -11.97
N PRO A 280 -22.03 -0.70 -11.71
CA PRO A 280 -21.56 0.46 -10.97
C PRO A 280 -22.08 1.78 -11.57
N GLY A 281 -22.23 2.78 -10.71
CA GLY A 281 -22.69 4.12 -11.09
C GLY A 281 -22.21 5.15 -10.08
N ARG A 282 -23.14 5.76 -9.33
CA ARG A 282 -22.74 6.64 -8.21
C ARG A 282 -22.03 5.86 -7.10
N ALA A 283 -22.47 4.64 -6.82
CA ALA A 283 -21.74 3.70 -5.97
C ALA A 283 -20.76 2.91 -6.86
N PRO A 284 -19.50 2.74 -6.45
CA PRO A 284 -18.47 2.17 -7.30
C PRO A 284 -18.53 0.64 -7.35
N ASN A 285 -19.58 -0.02 -6.85
CA ASN A 285 -19.72 -1.48 -6.80
C ASN A 285 -20.98 -1.92 -7.54
N TYR A 286 -20.96 -3.17 -8.01
CA TYR A 286 -22.17 -3.83 -8.49
C TYR A 286 -23.13 -4.01 -7.32
N SER A 287 -24.43 -3.82 -7.53
CA SER A 287 -25.38 -3.86 -6.42
C SER A 287 -26.65 -4.64 -6.73
N LYS A 288 -27.17 -5.35 -5.72
CA LYS A 288 -28.45 -6.07 -5.79
C LYS A 288 -29.15 -6.00 -4.45
N SER A 289 -30.45 -5.69 -4.48
CA SER A 289 -31.34 -5.80 -3.31
C SER A 289 -32.18 -7.06 -3.39
N TYR A 290 -32.23 -7.79 -2.29
CA TYR A 290 -33.06 -8.98 -2.10
C TYR A 290 -34.26 -8.61 -1.23
N PRO A 291 -35.49 -8.59 -1.77
CA PRO A 291 -36.69 -8.37 -0.98
C PRO A 291 -36.84 -9.41 0.13
N LEU A 292 -37.22 -8.96 1.33
CA LEU A 292 -37.53 -9.88 2.42
C LEU A 292 -38.71 -10.80 2.02
N GLY A 293 -38.61 -12.09 2.34
CA GLY A 293 -39.63 -13.10 2.05
C GLY A 293 -39.64 -13.69 0.63
N LYS A 294 -38.90 -13.11 -0.33
CA LYS A 294 -38.83 -13.65 -1.71
C LYS A 294 -37.79 -14.76 -1.89
N PHE A 295 -36.72 -14.71 -1.11
CA PHE A 295 -35.59 -15.64 -1.20
C PHE A 295 -35.29 -16.24 0.18
N THR A 296 -35.00 -17.54 0.22
CA THR A 296 -34.51 -18.21 1.42
C THR A 296 -33.04 -17.85 1.68
N ASP A 297 -32.59 -17.95 2.94
CA ASP A 297 -31.19 -17.66 3.29
C ASP A 297 -30.22 -18.60 2.58
N ALA A 298 -30.59 -19.87 2.42
CA ALA A 298 -29.84 -20.86 1.66
C ALA A 298 -29.74 -20.50 0.16
N ALA A 299 -30.79 -19.95 -0.44
CA ALA A 299 -30.76 -19.53 -1.85
C ALA A 299 -29.82 -18.33 -2.04
N VAL A 300 -29.88 -17.35 -1.15
CA VAL A 300 -28.97 -16.19 -1.18
C VAL A 300 -27.52 -16.62 -0.95
N ALA A 301 -27.29 -17.49 0.04
CA ALA A 301 -25.96 -18.04 0.30
C ALA A 301 -25.40 -18.81 -0.90
N SER A 302 -26.23 -19.62 -1.57
CA SER A 302 -25.84 -20.36 -2.76
C SER A 302 -25.46 -19.44 -3.92
N GLU A 303 -26.23 -18.38 -4.13
CA GLU A 303 -25.93 -17.36 -5.15
C GLU A 303 -24.59 -16.66 -4.82
N ILE A 304 -24.39 -16.20 -3.59
CA ILE A 304 -23.15 -15.54 -3.15
C ILE A 304 -21.95 -16.45 -3.38
N LEU A 305 -22.00 -17.72 -2.93
CA LEU A 305 -20.90 -18.67 -3.10
C LEU A 305 -20.63 -19.00 -4.57
N THR A 306 -21.70 -19.08 -5.37
CA THR A 306 -21.58 -19.25 -6.83
C THR A 306 -20.87 -18.04 -7.45
N LEU A 307 -21.25 -16.82 -7.10
CA LEU A 307 -20.60 -15.61 -7.61
C LEU A 307 -19.14 -15.50 -7.15
N LEU A 308 -18.82 -15.84 -5.90
CA LEU A 308 -17.44 -15.89 -5.43
C LEU A 308 -16.59 -16.86 -6.27
N TYR A 309 -17.13 -18.03 -6.62
CA TYR A 309 -16.47 -18.99 -7.51
C TYR A 309 -16.35 -18.48 -8.94
N ASP A 310 -17.49 -18.15 -9.55
CA ASP A 310 -17.61 -17.93 -10.98
C ASP A 310 -17.08 -16.58 -11.45
N VAL A 311 -17.18 -15.56 -10.60
CA VAL A 311 -16.82 -14.18 -10.90
C VAL A 311 -15.43 -13.86 -10.34
N TYR A 312 -15.19 -14.20 -9.08
CA TYR A 312 -13.92 -13.87 -8.42
C TYR A 312 -12.88 -15.00 -8.48
N GLY A 313 -13.24 -16.18 -8.98
CA GLY A 313 -12.33 -17.31 -9.09
C GLY A 313 -11.97 -17.94 -7.75
N TYR A 314 -12.77 -17.72 -6.71
CA TYR A 314 -12.55 -18.31 -5.40
C TYR A 314 -12.78 -19.82 -5.47
N ALA A 315 -11.74 -20.61 -5.22
CA ALA A 315 -11.79 -22.08 -5.30
C ALA A 315 -11.48 -22.75 -3.95
N GLY A 316 -11.66 -22.02 -2.84
CA GLY A 316 -11.43 -22.55 -1.48
C GLY A 316 -9.96 -22.74 -1.09
N ALA A 317 -9.01 -22.23 -1.88
CA ALA A 317 -7.57 -22.38 -1.61
C ALA A 317 -7.15 -21.82 -0.24
N VAL A 318 -7.83 -20.77 0.22
CA VAL A 318 -7.76 -20.26 1.59
C VAL A 318 -9.17 -20.27 2.17
N GLU A 319 -9.27 -20.39 3.50
CA GLU A 319 -10.55 -20.31 4.20
C GLU A 319 -11.31 -19.04 3.81
N LEU A 320 -12.62 -19.16 3.57
CA LEU A 320 -13.44 -18.01 3.21
C LEU A 320 -13.43 -17.03 4.37
N LYS A 321 -12.86 -15.84 4.16
CA LYS A 321 -12.84 -14.83 5.20
C LYS A 321 -14.21 -14.18 5.28
N ILE A 322 -14.90 -14.44 6.39
CA ILE A 322 -16.17 -13.83 6.75
C ILE A 322 -15.89 -12.81 7.85
N SER A 323 -16.24 -11.55 7.61
CA SER A 323 -16.02 -10.46 8.56
C SER A 323 -17.30 -9.68 8.79
N THR A 324 -17.61 -9.42 10.06
CA THR A 324 -18.73 -8.59 10.52
C THR A 324 -18.17 -7.33 11.17
N GLU A 325 -19.02 -6.31 11.36
CA GLU A 325 -18.74 -5.10 12.15
C GLU A 325 -18.15 -5.33 13.55
#